data_AF-A0AB34C7Z1-F1
#
_entry.id   AF-A0AB34C7Z1-F1
#
_cell.length_a   1.000
_cell.length_b   1.000
_cell.length_c   1.000
_cell.angle_alpha   90.00
_cell.angle_beta   90.00
_cell.angle_gamma   90.00
#
_symmetry.space_group_name_H-M   'P 1'
#
loop_
_entity.id
_entity.type
_entity.pdbx_description
1 polymer ?
#
loop_
_entity_poly.entity_id
_entity_poly.type
_entity_poly.pdbx_seq_one_letter_code
_entity_poly.pdbx_strand_id
1 'polypeptide(L)'
;MTERDVHKSVFWMLLYPLLFTFVHAAPASNYLNIPDWPGDQESCPSPRDIKGMMGIFSAPAKSEGAEWVGVLVDGAMEAVTNFEKSYFVLTHQGVDKVGFINSCIYVTSGGRYLNMHLDLGGHYKQVMWIGNSLSWKESRDFSSSTILECTDTYRDACSFYLK
;
A
#
# COMPACT_ATOMS: atom_id res chain seq x y z
N MET A 1 -78.62 -55.49 20.85
CA MET A 1 -78.01 -55.76 19.53
C MET A 1 -76.64 -55.09 19.55
N THR A 2 -75.62 -55.84 20.02
CA THR A 2 -74.46 -56.34 19.21
C THR A 2 -73.55 -55.20 18.75
N GLU A 3 -72.39 -54.94 19.39
CA GLU A 3 -71.12 -55.70 19.40
C GLU A 3 -70.39 -55.71 18.04
N ARG A 4 -69.05 -55.50 18.11
CA ARG A 4 -67.99 -55.73 17.10
C ARG A 4 -67.71 -54.60 16.08
N ASP A 5 -66.49 -54.36 15.58
CA ASP A 5 -65.15 -54.92 15.79
C ASP A 5 -64.13 -54.00 15.06
N VAL A 6 -62.92 -53.88 15.63
CA VAL A 6 -61.58 -54.06 15.01
C VAL A 6 -61.30 -53.48 13.60
N HIS A 7 -60.28 -52.59 13.48
CA HIS A 7 -58.98 -52.87 12.82
C HIS A 7 -58.09 -51.62 12.58
N LYS A 8 -56.87 -51.68 13.14
CA LYS A 8 -55.54 -51.31 12.61
C LYS A 8 -55.38 -50.11 11.64
N SER A 9 -54.42 -49.22 11.95
CA SER A 9 -53.08 -49.18 11.31
C SER A 9 -52.28 -47.97 11.82
N VAL A 10 -51.36 -48.20 12.77
CA VAL A 10 -49.90 -48.21 12.57
C VAL A 10 -49.33 -46.83 12.22
N PHE A 11 -48.77 -46.26 13.27
CA PHE A 11 -48.05 -45.02 13.46
C PHE A 11 -46.74 -45.03 12.64
N TRP A 12 -46.68 -44.28 11.55
CA TRP A 12 -45.45 -44.02 10.77
C TRP A 12 -45.37 -42.54 10.47
N MET A 13 -44.69 -41.77 11.33
CA MET A 13 -43.92 -40.61 10.88
C MET A 13 -42.66 -40.50 11.72
N LEU A 14 -41.56 -40.80 11.03
CA LEU A 14 -40.19 -40.76 11.50
C LEU A 14 -39.80 -39.32 11.90
N LEU A 15 -39.35 -39.19 13.13
CA LEU A 15 -38.61 -38.05 13.66
C LEU A 15 -37.29 -37.90 12.87
N TYR A 16 -37.16 -36.83 12.10
CA TYR A 16 -35.88 -36.34 11.58
C TYR A 16 -35.28 -35.36 12.59
N PRO A 17 -34.18 -35.67 13.29
CA PRO A 17 -33.40 -34.63 13.92
C PRO A 17 -32.47 -34.03 12.86
N LEU A 18 -32.74 -32.80 12.45
CA LEU A 18 -31.78 -31.94 11.75
C LEU A 18 -30.60 -31.67 12.69
N LEU A 19 -29.55 -32.47 12.59
CA LEU A 19 -28.24 -32.19 13.17
C LEU A 19 -27.66 -30.97 12.44
N PHE A 20 -27.86 -29.78 13.01
CA PHE A 20 -27.07 -28.61 12.65
C PHE A 20 -25.63 -28.84 13.13
N THR A 21 -24.81 -29.41 12.26
CA THR A 21 -23.37 -29.36 12.41
C THR A 21 -22.94 -27.93 12.09
N PHE A 22 -22.71 -27.14 13.14
CA PHE A 22 -21.97 -25.89 12.99
C PHE A 22 -20.54 -26.25 12.63
N VAL A 23 -20.26 -26.38 11.33
CA VAL A 23 -18.90 -26.29 10.81
C VAL A 23 -18.43 -24.89 11.14
N HIS A 24 -17.66 -24.77 12.22
CA HIS A 24 -16.86 -23.59 12.45
C HIS A 24 -15.83 -23.60 11.33
N ALA A 25 -16.10 -22.86 10.26
CA ALA A 25 -15.04 -22.42 9.37
C ALA A 25 -14.12 -21.58 10.26
N ALA A 26 -13.05 -22.22 10.76
CA ALA A 26 -11.91 -21.46 11.24
C ALA A 26 -11.56 -20.48 10.11
N PRO A 27 -11.53 -19.17 10.36
CA PRO A 27 -11.08 -18.25 9.33
C PRO A 27 -9.69 -18.72 8.95
N ALA A 28 -9.56 -19.27 7.74
CA ALA A 28 -8.28 -19.46 7.11
C ALA A 28 -7.70 -18.04 7.06
N SER A 29 -6.77 -17.80 7.98
CA SER A 29 -6.01 -16.58 8.10
C SER A 29 -5.26 -16.42 6.78
N ASN A 30 -5.90 -15.77 5.80
CA ASN A 30 -5.27 -15.22 4.61
C ASN A 30 -4.46 -13.96 5.00
N TYR A 31 -3.85 -13.95 6.19
CA TYR A 31 -2.84 -12.99 6.53
C TYR A 31 -1.63 -13.32 5.65
N LEU A 32 -1.60 -12.65 4.51
CA LEU A 32 -0.39 -12.11 3.94
C LEU A 32 0.67 -13.18 3.68
N ASN A 33 0.50 -13.94 2.59
CA ASN A 33 1.65 -14.27 1.76
C ASN A 33 2.20 -12.96 1.18
N ILE A 34 2.83 -12.13 2.01
CA ILE A 34 3.84 -11.18 1.56
C ILE A 34 5.07 -12.07 1.42
N PRO A 35 5.54 -12.35 0.20
CA PRO A 35 6.80 -13.05 0.04
C PRO A 35 7.87 -12.33 0.87
N ASP A 36 8.72 -13.09 1.57
CA ASP A 36 9.95 -12.54 2.12
C ASP A 36 10.76 -11.99 0.93
N TRP A 37 10.62 -10.69 0.68
CA TRP A 37 11.30 -10.02 -0.42
C TRP A 37 12.62 -9.45 0.14
N PRO A 38 13.78 -9.95 -0.29
CA PRO A 38 15.09 -9.55 0.25
C PRO A 38 15.57 -8.19 -0.31
N GLY A 39 14.67 -7.38 -0.87
CA GLY A 39 15.01 -6.05 -1.38
C GLY A 39 15.08 -5.04 -0.25
N ASP A 40 15.91 -4.01 -0.41
CA ASP A 40 15.95 -2.91 0.55
C ASP A 40 14.59 -2.20 0.57
N GLN A 41 13.96 -2.15 1.75
CA GLN A 41 12.69 -1.45 1.92
C GLN A 41 12.94 0.05 1.96
N GLU A 42 12.46 0.76 0.94
CA GLU A 42 12.53 2.20 0.84
C GLU A 42 11.24 2.92 1.13
N SER A 43 11.37 4.23 1.40
CA SER A 43 10.25 5.14 1.62
C SER A 43 10.67 6.58 1.36
N CYS A 44 9.68 7.45 1.20
CA CYS A 44 9.93 8.89 1.19
C CYS A 44 10.76 9.34 2.41
N PRO A 45 11.78 10.20 2.22
CA PRO A 45 12.59 10.69 3.31
C PRO A 45 11.77 11.56 4.28
N SER A 46 12.16 11.61 5.54
CA SER A 46 11.56 12.56 6.48
C SER A 46 11.94 13.99 6.07
N PRO A 47 11.07 15.01 6.21
CA PRO A 47 11.41 16.40 5.91
C PRO A 47 12.72 16.86 6.55
N ARG A 48 12.98 16.43 7.79
CA ARG A 48 14.19 16.77 8.56
C ARG A 48 15.49 16.16 8.00
N ASP A 49 15.37 15.09 7.22
CA ASP A 49 16.53 14.38 6.67
C ASP A 49 16.94 14.97 5.29
N ILE A 50 16.09 15.84 4.71
CA ILE A 50 16.33 16.51 3.43
C ILE A 50 17.18 17.76 3.66
N LYS A 51 18.31 17.84 2.96
CA LYS A 51 19.24 18.97 3.00
C LYS A 51 19.17 19.74 1.69
N GLY A 52 18.96 21.05 1.79
CA GLY A 52 18.99 21.96 0.65
C GLY A 52 20.31 22.73 0.58
N MET A 53 20.90 22.82 -0.61
CA MET A 53 22.01 23.72 -0.90
C MET A 53 21.85 24.30 -2.31
N MET A 54 21.78 25.64 -2.40
CA MET A 54 21.64 26.37 -3.67
C MET A 54 20.47 25.88 -4.56
N GLY A 55 19.34 25.55 -3.95
CA GLY A 55 18.13 25.11 -4.67
C GLY A 55 18.14 23.64 -5.08
N ILE A 56 19.18 22.88 -4.75
CA ILE A 56 19.23 21.43 -4.88
C ILE A 56 18.98 20.82 -3.50
N PHE A 57 18.05 19.88 -3.43
CA PHE A 57 17.66 19.20 -2.20
C PHE A 57 18.02 17.73 -2.34
N SER A 58 18.67 17.16 -1.33
CA SER A 58 18.96 15.74 -1.31
C SER A 58 18.78 15.08 0.05
N ALA A 59 18.51 13.77 0.04
CA ALA A 59 18.47 12.92 1.21
C ALA A 59 19.01 11.52 0.87
N PRO A 60 19.68 10.85 1.82
CA PRO A 60 20.19 9.51 1.57
C PRO A 60 19.05 8.52 1.34
N ALA A 61 19.22 7.66 0.35
CA ALA A 61 18.44 6.43 0.22
C ALA A 61 19.06 5.35 1.13
N LYS A 62 18.27 4.37 1.57
CA LYS A 62 18.78 3.14 2.19
C LYS A 62 19.41 2.21 1.15
N SER A 63 18.93 2.23 -0.10
CA SER A 63 19.51 1.43 -1.18
C SER A 63 20.88 1.96 -1.61
N GLU A 64 21.85 1.06 -1.76
CA GLU A 64 23.22 1.42 -2.15
C GLU A 64 23.24 2.08 -3.54
N GLY A 65 23.94 3.21 -3.65
CA GLY A 65 24.07 3.95 -4.89
C GLY A 65 22.83 4.76 -5.32
N ALA A 66 21.78 4.80 -4.48
CA ALA A 66 20.61 5.63 -4.71
C ALA A 66 20.61 6.90 -3.83
N GLU A 67 19.95 7.96 -4.30
CA GLU A 67 19.77 9.20 -3.55
C GLU A 67 18.40 9.80 -3.86
N TRP A 68 17.75 10.41 -2.87
CA TRP A 68 16.58 11.24 -3.13
C TRP A 68 17.02 12.64 -3.55
N VAL A 69 16.55 13.13 -4.69
CA VAL A 69 16.95 14.43 -5.25
C VAL A 69 15.73 15.24 -5.67
N GLY A 70 15.74 16.53 -5.34
CA GLY A 70 14.74 17.50 -5.79
C GLY A 70 15.40 18.83 -6.12
N VAL A 71 14.77 19.60 -7.00
CA VAL A 71 15.27 20.92 -7.43
C VAL A 71 14.18 21.95 -7.28
N LEU A 72 14.52 23.07 -6.64
CA LEU A 72 13.68 24.25 -6.50
C LEU A 72 14.48 25.48 -6.92
N VAL A 73 14.18 26.01 -8.11
CA VAL A 73 14.80 27.24 -8.62
C VAL A 73 14.52 28.38 -7.65
N ASP A 74 15.55 29.15 -7.31
CA ASP A 74 15.54 30.23 -6.31
C ASP A 74 15.19 29.79 -4.86
N GLY A 75 15.20 28.50 -4.57
CA GLY A 75 14.89 27.93 -3.25
C GLY A 75 16.09 27.84 -2.29
N ALA A 76 17.16 28.61 -2.50
CA ALA A 76 18.49 28.37 -1.91
C ALA A 76 18.56 28.38 -0.38
N MET A 77 17.52 28.85 0.31
CA MET A 77 17.47 28.99 1.78
C MET A 77 16.20 28.37 2.40
N GLU A 78 15.38 27.69 1.61
CA GLU A 78 14.11 27.16 2.11
C GLU A 78 14.33 25.84 2.85
N ALA A 79 13.73 25.69 4.04
CA ALA A 79 13.71 24.43 4.76
C ALA A 79 12.53 23.58 4.30
N VAL A 80 12.69 22.26 4.23
CA VAL A 80 11.57 21.35 3.96
C VAL A 80 10.82 21.10 5.28
N THR A 81 9.53 21.43 5.32
CA THR A 81 8.77 21.45 6.58
C THR A 81 7.82 20.27 6.70
N ASN A 82 7.11 19.93 5.62
CA ASN A 82 6.01 18.97 5.67
C ASN A 82 6.09 18.01 4.49
N PHE A 83 5.81 16.73 4.76
CA PHE A 83 5.45 15.78 3.71
C PHE A 83 3.97 16.00 3.37
N GLU A 84 3.68 16.12 2.08
CA GLU A 84 2.31 16.30 1.58
C GLU A 84 1.74 14.96 1.10
N LYS A 85 2.45 14.32 0.15
CA LYS A 85 2.02 13.06 -0.47
C LYS A 85 3.14 12.44 -1.31
N SER A 86 2.91 11.22 -1.75
CA SER A 86 3.77 10.52 -2.70
C SER A 86 2.93 9.84 -3.77
N TYR A 87 3.50 9.67 -4.97
CA TYR A 87 2.85 8.96 -6.06
C TYR A 87 3.64 7.73 -6.49
N PHE A 88 2.92 6.64 -6.69
CA PHE A 88 3.43 5.39 -7.23
C PHE A 88 2.66 5.02 -8.48
N VAL A 89 3.36 4.73 -9.58
CA VAL A 89 2.76 4.45 -10.89
C VAL A 89 2.88 2.97 -11.19
N LEU A 90 1.74 2.29 -11.30
CA LEU A 90 1.67 0.86 -11.61
C LEU A 90 2.09 0.58 -13.06
N THR A 91 2.78 -0.54 -13.29
CA THR A 91 3.17 -0.95 -14.67
C THR A 91 1.97 -1.41 -15.49
N HIS A 92 0.94 -1.97 -14.84
CA HIS A 92 -0.28 -2.48 -15.46
C HIS A 92 -1.50 -2.24 -14.57
N GLN A 93 -2.67 -2.04 -15.18
CA GLN A 93 -3.95 -2.01 -14.46
C GLN A 93 -4.26 -3.38 -13.84
N GLY A 94 -4.70 -3.41 -12.58
CA GLY A 94 -5.05 -4.63 -11.85
C GLY A 94 -3.87 -5.41 -11.25
N VAL A 95 -2.64 -4.87 -11.35
CA VAL A 95 -1.47 -5.39 -10.63
C VAL A 95 -1.17 -4.46 -9.46
N ASP A 96 -1.79 -4.72 -8.32
CA ASP A 96 -1.87 -3.78 -7.18
C ASP A 96 -0.55 -3.50 -6.45
N LYS A 97 0.59 -4.00 -6.97
CA LYS A 97 1.84 -4.03 -6.21
C LYS A 97 3.10 -3.75 -6.99
N VAL A 98 3.08 -3.61 -8.32
CA VAL A 98 4.31 -3.46 -9.12
C VAL A 98 4.27 -2.19 -9.93
N GLY A 99 5.34 -1.40 -9.87
CA GLY A 99 5.39 -0.10 -10.49
C GLY A 99 6.69 0.64 -10.23
N PHE A 100 6.60 1.96 -10.24
CA PHE A 100 7.70 2.87 -9.98
C PHE A 100 7.25 3.97 -9.03
N ILE A 101 8.10 4.31 -8.06
CA ILE A 101 7.93 5.56 -7.34
C ILE A 101 8.13 6.71 -8.32
N ASN A 102 7.14 7.60 -8.40
CA ASN A 102 7.26 8.80 -9.22
C ASN A 102 7.94 9.90 -8.41
N SER A 103 7.36 10.27 -7.26
CA SER A 103 7.88 11.35 -6.44
C SER A 103 7.35 11.32 -5.01
N CYS A 104 8.07 12.00 -4.12
CA CYS A 104 7.62 12.41 -2.79
C CYS A 104 7.53 13.94 -2.79
N ILE A 105 6.34 14.46 -2.46
CA ILE A 105 6.00 15.88 -2.54
C ILE A 105 6.01 16.46 -1.13
N TYR A 106 6.68 17.58 -0.98
CA TYR A 106 6.85 18.28 0.28
C TYR A 106 6.49 19.75 0.15
N VAL A 107 6.19 20.37 1.28
CA VAL A 107 6.07 21.82 1.42
C VAL A 107 7.35 22.37 2.05
N THR A 108 7.78 23.50 1.53
CA THR A 108 8.95 24.26 1.99
C THR A 108 8.52 25.45 2.85
N SER A 109 9.46 26.03 3.60
CA SER A 109 9.20 27.19 4.45
C SER A 109 8.73 28.43 3.68
N GLY A 110 9.03 28.53 2.39
CA GLY A 110 8.49 29.58 1.50
C GLY A 110 7.10 29.26 0.93
N GLY A 111 6.47 28.16 1.36
CA GLY A 111 5.14 27.75 0.91
C GLY A 111 5.12 27.09 -0.47
N ARG A 112 6.28 26.74 -1.02
CA ARG A 112 6.40 26.10 -2.34
C ARG A 112 6.43 24.59 -2.20
N TYR A 113 6.00 23.90 -3.26
CA TYR A 113 6.13 22.45 -3.34
C TYR A 113 7.51 22.05 -3.85
N LEU A 114 8.12 21.08 -3.16
CA LEU A 114 9.35 20.39 -3.56
C LEU A 114 9.01 18.96 -3.93
N ASN A 115 9.34 18.56 -5.16
CA ASN A 115 9.25 17.18 -5.61
C ASN A 115 10.62 16.52 -5.47
N MET A 116 10.70 15.52 -4.61
CA MET A 116 11.86 14.64 -4.47
C MET A 116 11.62 13.38 -5.31
N HIS A 117 12.58 13.03 -6.16
CA HIS A 117 12.60 11.82 -6.95
C HIS A 117 13.70 10.90 -6.43
N LEU A 118 13.50 9.58 -6.54
CA LEU A 118 14.56 8.62 -6.21
C LEU A 118 15.46 8.47 -7.45
N ASP A 119 16.69 8.96 -7.34
CA ASP A 119 17.74 8.71 -8.32
C ASP A 119 18.39 7.35 -8.03
N LEU A 120 18.21 6.41 -8.95
CA LEU A 120 18.81 5.07 -8.90
C LEU A 120 20.15 4.99 -9.65
N GLY A 121 20.69 6.13 -10.10
CA GLY A 121 21.88 6.20 -10.94
C GLY A 121 21.76 5.34 -12.19
N GLY A 122 22.66 4.36 -12.33
CA GLY A 122 22.68 3.44 -13.47
C GLY A 122 21.50 2.46 -13.54
N HIS A 123 20.71 2.33 -12.48
CA HIS A 123 19.65 1.33 -12.33
C HIS A 123 18.23 1.87 -12.57
N TYR A 124 18.08 2.97 -13.32
CA TYR A 124 16.81 3.68 -13.56
C TYR A 124 15.61 2.87 -14.12
N LYS A 125 15.79 1.62 -14.56
CA LYS A 125 14.71 0.72 -15.04
C LYS A 125 14.22 -0.29 -14.00
N GLN A 126 14.70 -0.21 -12.78
CA GLN A 126 14.36 -1.14 -11.71
C GLN A 126 12.90 -0.96 -11.31
N VAL A 127 12.11 -2.03 -11.46
CA VAL A 127 10.73 -2.05 -10.98
C VAL A 127 10.72 -2.16 -9.46
N MET A 128 9.69 -1.60 -8.85
CA MET A 128 9.50 -1.53 -7.42
C MET A 128 8.22 -2.25 -7.01
N TRP A 129 8.19 -2.72 -5.77
CA TRP A 129 7.02 -3.33 -5.19
C TRP A 129 6.47 -2.48 -4.06
N ILE A 130 5.15 -2.33 -3.97
CA ILE A 130 4.54 -1.63 -2.84
C ILE A 130 4.83 -2.38 -1.54
N GLY A 131 5.31 -1.65 -0.53
CA GLY A 131 5.60 -2.15 0.81
C GLY A 131 4.35 -2.22 1.67
N ASN A 132 3.87 -1.07 2.12
CA ASN A 132 2.65 -0.97 2.93
C ASN A 132 1.41 -0.66 2.07
N SER A 133 0.77 -1.70 1.55
CA SER A 133 -0.37 -1.56 0.64
C SER A 133 -1.58 -0.82 1.22
N LEU A 134 -1.71 -0.70 2.55
CA LEU A 134 -2.83 0.02 3.18
C LEU A 134 -2.69 1.55 3.09
N SER A 135 -1.46 2.04 2.97
CA SER A 135 -1.16 3.48 2.85
C SER A 135 -1.27 3.98 1.42
N TRP A 136 -1.19 3.10 0.42
CA TRP A 136 -1.33 3.42 -1.00
C TRP A 136 -2.78 3.24 -1.47
N LYS A 137 -3.36 4.29 -2.04
CA LYS A 137 -4.75 4.32 -2.53
C LYS A 137 -4.78 4.89 -3.93
N GLU A 138 -5.83 4.64 -4.70
CA GLU A 138 -6.02 5.35 -5.98
C GLU A 138 -5.93 6.87 -5.77
N SER A 139 -5.14 7.53 -6.61
CA SER A 139 -4.95 8.97 -6.50
C SER A 139 -6.24 9.71 -6.80
N ARG A 140 -6.51 10.75 -6.00
CA ARG A 140 -7.64 11.66 -6.23
C ARG A 140 -7.32 12.78 -7.23
N ASP A 141 -6.04 12.98 -7.53
CA ASP A 141 -5.56 14.05 -8.39
C ASP A 141 -5.54 13.63 -9.87
N PHE A 142 -5.56 12.32 -10.13
CA PHE A 142 -5.53 11.75 -11.47
C PHE A 142 -6.74 10.85 -11.70
N SER A 143 -7.29 10.87 -12.91
CA SER A 143 -8.39 9.97 -13.29
C SER A 143 -7.93 8.53 -13.55
N SER A 144 -6.63 8.24 -13.56
CA SER A 144 -6.08 6.92 -13.84
C SER A 144 -5.99 6.07 -12.58
N SER A 145 -6.58 4.88 -12.59
CA SER A 145 -6.44 3.88 -11.52
C SER A 145 -5.03 3.27 -11.41
N THR A 146 -4.13 3.57 -12.35
CA THR A 146 -2.72 3.15 -12.28
C THR A 146 -1.85 4.06 -11.42
N ILE A 147 -2.36 5.20 -10.97
CA ILE A 147 -1.61 6.13 -10.14
C ILE A 147 -2.13 6.02 -8.73
N LEU A 148 -1.26 5.58 -7.83
CA LEU A 148 -1.55 5.49 -6.41
C LEU A 148 -0.96 6.69 -5.68
N GLU A 149 -1.67 7.17 -4.67
CA GLU A 149 -1.30 8.23 -3.75
C GLU A 149 -1.10 7.65 -2.35
N CYS A 150 -0.06 8.10 -1.66
CA CYS A 150 0.11 7.91 -0.22
C CYS A 150 0.27 9.27 0.45
N THR A 151 -0.59 9.58 1.42
CA THR A 151 -0.57 10.84 2.20
C THR A 151 -0.23 10.58 3.67
N ASP A 152 0.23 9.38 4.00
CA ASP A 152 0.53 8.98 5.36
C ASP A 152 1.86 9.60 5.81
N THR A 153 1.84 10.28 6.95
CA THR A 153 3.00 10.98 7.51
C THR A 153 3.82 10.10 8.45
N TYR A 154 3.35 8.90 8.77
CA TYR A 154 4.13 7.95 9.57
C TYR A 154 5.36 7.47 8.80
N ARG A 155 6.44 7.24 9.56
CA ARG A 155 7.70 6.72 9.02
C ARG A 155 7.45 5.38 8.30
N ASP A 156 8.06 5.22 7.13
CA ASP A 156 7.97 4.02 6.29
C ASP A 156 6.53 3.66 5.82
N ALA A 157 5.54 4.55 6.00
CA ALA A 157 4.17 4.29 5.56
C ALA A 157 4.04 4.31 4.03
N CYS A 158 4.62 5.30 3.36
CA CYS A 158 4.74 5.32 1.91
C CYS A 158 5.95 4.50 1.44
N SER A 159 5.98 3.21 1.82
CA SER A 159 7.10 2.32 1.52
C SER A 159 6.92 1.47 0.26
N PHE A 160 8.05 1.09 -0.31
CA PHE A 160 8.21 0.20 -1.44
C PHE A 160 9.52 -0.61 -1.31
N TYR A 161 9.69 -1.66 -2.09
CA TYR A 161 10.91 -2.46 -2.15
C TYR A 161 11.59 -2.27 -3.50
N LEU A 162 12.91 -2.10 -3.50
CA LEU A 162 13.77 -2.12 -4.68
C LEU A 162 14.49 -3.46 -4.78
N LYS A 163 14.65 -3.99 -6.00
CA LYS A 163 15.39 -5.23 -6.26
C LYS A 163 16.38 -5.06 -7.39
#